data_AF-A0A2D6T1G3-F1
#
_entry.id   AF-A0A2D6T1G3-F1
#
_cell.length_a   1.000
_cell.length_b   1.000
_cell.length_c   1.000
_cell.angle_alpha   90.00
_cell.angle_beta   90.00
_cell.angle_gamma   90.00
#
_symmetry.space_group_name_H-M   'P 1'
#
loop_
_entity.id
_entity.type
_entity.pdbx_description
1 polymer ?
#
loop_
_entity_poly.entity_id
_entity_poly.type
_entity_poly.pdbx_seq_one_letter_code
_entity_poly.pdbx_strand_id
1 'polypeptide(L)'
;MVHQQMIEKVLERLDEEHAGYFTGVLTALNEDPRVEYMPNLVFLVLRESIQFLPVYLPQEELLNRLFAFVATNKDRLMHLIHSTRYIRQPTCVREITNEFVVEIVDSVLERYRQGEIDSGERAIHRIQWPYDEIEFPYRDDSDHDDD
;
A
#
# COMPACT_ATOMS: atom_id res chain seq x y z
N MET A 1 16.07 -18.62 -8.84
CA MET A 1 15.61 -18.55 -7.43
C MET A 1 16.57 -17.80 -6.49
N VAL A 2 17.34 -16.82 -6.95
CA VAL A 2 18.18 -15.96 -6.07
C VAL A 2 17.46 -14.65 -5.71
N HIS A 3 16.57 -14.17 -6.58
CA HIS A 3 15.81 -12.94 -6.39
C HIS A 3 14.69 -13.06 -5.34
N GLN A 4 14.07 -14.24 -5.22
CA GLN A 4 13.09 -14.53 -4.15
C GLN A 4 13.75 -14.48 -2.77
N GLN A 5 14.92 -15.12 -2.60
CA GLN A 5 15.68 -15.10 -1.34
C GLN A 5 16.08 -13.69 -0.89
N MET A 6 16.21 -12.74 -1.81
CA MET A 6 16.47 -11.34 -1.47
C MET A 6 15.26 -10.66 -0.82
N ILE A 7 14.05 -11.10 -1.16
CA ILE A 7 12.80 -10.53 -0.64
C ILE A 7 12.34 -11.26 0.60
N GLU A 8 12.56 -12.57 0.69
CA GLU A 8 12.27 -13.38 1.90
C GLU A 8 12.92 -12.79 3.16
N LYS A 9 14.18 -12.34 3.08
CA LYS A 9 14.87 -11.68 4.21
C LYS A 9 14.26 -10.34 4.62
N VAL A 10 13.53 -9.69 3.72
CA VAL A 10 12.83 -8.43 4.01
C VAL A 10 11.42 -8.72 4.52
N LEU A 11 10.78 -9.78 4.03
CA LEU A 11 9.52 -10.30 4.55
C LEU A 11 9.61 -10.76 6.01
N GLU A 12 10.72 -11.42 6.39
CA GLU A 12 10.98 -11.81 7.79
C GLU A 12 11.07 -10.62 8.75
N ARG A 13 11.23 -9.39 8.24
CA ARG A 13 11.32 -8.16 9.05
C ARG A 13 9.99 -7.41 9.13
N LEU A 14 8.97 -7.87 8.42
CA LEU A 14 7.64 -7.25 8.35
C LEU A 14 6.70 -7.92 9.36
N ASP A 15 5.68 -7.18 9.80
CA ASP A 15 4.62 -7.72 10.64
C ASP A 15 3.84 -8.83 9.90
N GLU A 16 3.25 -9.76 10.65
CA GLU A 16 2.64 -11.00 10.13
C GLU A 16 1.55 -10.72 9.06
N GLU A 17 0.75 -9.67 9.25
CA GLU A 17 -0.27 -9.24 8.28
C GLU A 17 0.35 -8.71 6.97
N HIS A 18 1.42 -7.91 7.08
CA HIS A 18 2.14 -7.38 5.92
C HIS A 18 2.85 -8.50 5.17
N ALA A 19 3.51 -9.40 5.90
CA ALA A 19 4.20 -10.55 5.34
C ALA A 19 3.23 -11.47 4.57
N GLY A 20 2.04 -11.73 5.11
CA GLY A 20 1.00 -12.53 4.46
C GLY A 20 0.53 -11.93 3.13
N TYR A 21 0.22 -10.63 3.12
CA TYR A 21 -0.18 -9.93 1.89
C TYR A 21 0.91 -9.97 0.81
N PHE A 22 2.14 -9.61 1.16
CA PHE A 22 3.23 -9.57 0.18
C PHE A 22 3.70 -10.96 -0.27
N THR A 23 3.47 -12.01 0.52
CA THR A 23 3.69 -13.39 0.06
C THR A 23 2.71 -13.77 -1.06
N GLY A 24 1.45 -13.31 -0.97
CA GLY A 24 0.47 -13.43 -2.05
C GLY A 24 0.89 -12.66 -3.30
N VAL A 25 1.32 -11.39 -3.14
CA VAL A 25 1.85 -10.56 -4.23
C VAL A 25 3.05 -11.23 -4.92
N LEU A 26 3.97 -11.83 -4.16
CA LEU A 26 5.12 -12.52 -4.74
C LEU A 26 4.72 -13.78 -5.51
N THR A 27 3.70 -14.50 -5.05
CA THR A 27 3.19 -15.68 -5.75
C THR A 27 2.58 -15.27 -7.09
N ALA A 28 1.68 -14.29 -7.07
CA ALA A 28 1.09 -13.71 -8.27
C ALA A 28 2.14 -13.11 -9.22
N LEU A 29 3.18 -12.48 -8.67
CA LEU A 29 4.31 -11.96 -9.46
C LEU A 29 5.07 -13.07 -10.17
N ASN A 30 5.30 -14.22 -9.55
CA ASN A 30 6.02 -15.33 -10.20
C ASN A 30 5.20 -16.02 -11.29
N GLU A 31 3.88 -15.96 -11.20
CA GLU A 31 2.97 -16.51 -12.21
C GLU A 31 2.76 -15.56 -13.40
N ASP A 32 3.08 -14.26 -13.25
CA ASP A 32 2.87 -13.27 -14.30
C ASP A 32 3.99 -13.34 -15.39
N PRO A 33 3.65 -13.62 -16.67
CA PRO A 33 4.62 -13.70 -17.76
C PRO A 33 5.35 -12.38 -18.03
N ARG A 34 4.85 -11.24 -17.55
CA ARG A 34 5.50 -9.92 -17.69
C ARG A 34 6.80 -9.84 -16.89
N VAL A 35 6.96 -10.65 -15.85
CA VAL A 35 8.19 -10.68 -15.03
C VAL A 35 9.38 -11.22 -15.80
N GLU A 36 9.18 -12.14 -16.75
CA GLU A 36 10.26 -12.77 -17.49
C GLU A 36 11.11 -11.76 -18.29
N TYR A 37 10.49 -10.66 -18.72
CA TYR A 37 11.20 -9.63 -19.49
C TYR A 37 12.20 -8.86 -18.64
N MET A 38 11.90 -8.57 -17.36
CA MET A 38 12.70 -7.68 -16.52
C MET A 38 12.69 -8.07 -15.03
N PRO A 39 13.01 -9.33 -14.66
CA PRO A 39 12.81 -9.82 -13.30
C PRO A 39 13.66 -9.03 -12.30
N ASN A 40 14.91 -8.72 -12.66
CA ASN A 40 15.87 -8.06 -11.78
C ASN A 40 15.42 -6.67 -11.31
N LEU A 41 14.82 -5.88 -12.21
CA LEU A 41 14.36 -4.53 -11.88
C LEU A 41 13.12 -4.56 -11.01
N VAL A 42 12.16 -5.44 -11.36
CA VAL A 42 10.90 -5.57 -10.64
C VAL A 42 11.15 -6.01 -9.19
N PHE A 43 11.97 -7.05 -8.99
CA PHE A 43 12.32 -7.52 -7.64
C PHE A 43 13.15 -6.51 -6.85
N LEU A 44 13.99 -5.70 -7.51
CA LEU A 44 14.78 -4.66 -6.86
C LEU A 44 13.90 -3.49 -6.39
N VAL A 45 12.96 -3.04 -7.22
CA VAL A 45 11.98 -2.00 -6.83
C VAL A 45 11.11 -2.51 -5.70
N LEU A 46 10.58 -3.73 -5.81
CA LEU A 46 9.73 -4.32 -4.77
C LEU A 46 10.47 -4.47 -3.44
N ARG A 47 11.72 -4.94 -3.46
CA ARG A 47 12.53 -5.10 -2.24
C ARG A 47 12.71 -3.79 -1.47
N GLU A 48 12.94 -2.68 -2.17
CA GLU A 48 13.15 -1.39 -1.51
C GLU A 48 11.83 -0.73 -1.09
N SER A 49 10.74 -0.97 -1.82
CA SER A 49 9.44 -0.34 -1.53
C SER A 49 8.60 -1.10 -0.50
N ILE A 50 8.80 -2.40 -0.31
CA ILE A 50 7.96 -3.27 0.53
C ILE A 50 7.77 -2.77 1.97
N GLN A 51 8.75 -2.05 2.52
CA GLN A 51 8.70 -1.49 3.87
C GLN A 51 7.75 -0.29 4.01
N PHE A 52 7.38 0.33 2.89
CA PHE A 52 6.61 1.58 2.86
C PHE A 52 5.28 1.43 2.12
N LEU A 53 4.99 0.24 1.58
CA LEU A 53 3.79 0.00 0.80
C LEU A 53 2.58 -0.34 1.70
N PRO A 54 1.41 0.26 1.45
CA PRO A 54 0.18 -0.07 2.18
C PRO A 54 -0.38 -1.44 1.77
N VAL A 55 -1.01 -2.13 2.72
CA VAL A 55 -1.61 -3.47 2.54
C VAL A 55 -3.03 -3.42 1.98
N TYR A 56 -3.65 -2.24 1.95
CA TYR A 56 -5.06 -2.06 1.58
C TYR A 56 -5.35 -2.10 0.07
N LEU A 57 -4.32 -2.19 -0.78
CA LEU A 57 -4.50 -2.21 -2.23
C LEU A 57 -4.74 -3.65 -2.72
N PRO A 58 -5.60 -3.91 -3.71
CA PRO A 58 -5.66 -5.22 -4.36
C PRO A 58 -4.32 -5.59 -5.03
N GLN A 59 -3.93 -6.87 -4.92
CA GLN A 59 -2.63 -7.38 -5.37
C GLN A 59 -2.41 -7.14 -6.88
N GLU A 60 -3.44 -7.40 -7.71
CA GLU A 60 -3.36 -7.20 -9.16
C GLU A 60 -3.10 -5.73 -9.52
N GLU A 61 -3.67 -4.80 -8.78
CA GLU A 61 -3.46 -3.39 -9.03
C GLU A 61 -2.06 -2.94 -8.64
N LEU A 62 -1.57 -3.43 -7.49
CA LEU A 62 -0.19 -3.18 -7.07
C LEU A 62 0.79 -3.67 -8.13
N LEU A 63 0.57 -4.87 -8.67
CA LEU A 63 1.38 -5.45 -9.74
C LEU A 63 1.31 -4.62 -11.02
N ASN A 64 0.11 -4.24 -11.47
CA ASN A 64 -0.05 -3.41 -12.67
C ASN A 64 0.68 -2.07 -12.55
N ARG A 65 0.57 -1.41 -11.39
CA ARG A 65 1.30 -0.16 -11.11
C ARG A 65 2.81 -0.38 -11.04
N LEU A 66 3.26 -1.47 -10.42
CA LEU A 66 4.67 -1.85 -10.36
C LEU A 66 5.25 -2.02 -11.76
N PHE A 67 4.56 -2.74 -12.64
CA PHE A 67 5.00 -2.94 -14.02
C PHE A 67 4.98 -1.64 -14.82
N ALA A 68 3.93 -0.81 -14.67
CA ALA A 68 3.86 0.49 -15.33
C ALA A 68 5.02 1.40 -14.88
N PHE A 69 5.31 1.43 -13.58
CA PHE A 69 6.41 2.20 -13.02
C PHE A 69 7.76 1.74 -13.55
N VAL A 70 8.01 0.42 -13.57
CA VAL A 70 9.25 -0.16 -14.09
C VAL A 70 9.39 0.10 -15.59
N ALA A 71 8.30 0.03 -16.36
CA ALA A 71 8.32 0.33 -17.79
C ALA A 71 8.66 1.81 -18.06
N THR A 72 8.05 2.74 -17.34
CA THR A 72 8.30 4.19 -17.50
C THR A 72 9.70 4.58 -17.03
N ASN A 73 10.20 3.99 -15.94
CA ASN A 73 11.49 4.37 -15.34
C ASN A 73 12.64 3.44 -15.71
N LYS A 74 12.44 2.53 -16.67
CA LYS A 74 13.42 1.53 -17.09
C LYS A 74 14.79 2.13 -17.37
N ASP A 75 14.85 3.16 -18.20
CA ASP A 75 16.12 3.76 -18.63
C ASP A 75 16.83 4.46 -17.47
N ARG A 76 16.07 5.14 -16.59
CA ARG A 76 16.60 5.77 -15.37
C ARG A 76 17.18 4.72 -14.42
N LEU A 77 16.45 3.63 -14.19
CA LEU A 77 16.89 2.53 -13.32
C LEU A 77 18.12 1.82 -13.87
N MET A 78 18.15 1.52 -15.18
CA MET A 78 19.32 0.93 -15.83
C MET A 78 20.53 1.85 -15.75
N HIS A 79 20.37 3.13 -16.04
CA HIS A 79 21.45 4.10 -15.93
C HIS A 79 21.99 4.19 -14.50
N LEU A 80 21.10 4.17 -13.49
CA LEU A 80 21.49 4.21 -12.09
C LEU A 80 22.27 2.96 -11.67
N ILE A 81 21.80 1.76 -12.04
CA ILE A 81 22.47 0.50 -11.71
C ILE A 81 23.87 0.42 -12.33
N HIS A 82 24.06 0.94 -13.54
CA HIS A 82 25.35 0.99 -14.22
C HIS A 82 26.22 2.19 -13.80
N SER A 83 25.68 3.12 -13.02
CA SER A 83 26.44 4.29 -12.56
C SER A 83 27.43 3.92 -11.46
N THR A 84 28.55 4.64 -11.41
CA THR A 84 29.54 4.50 -10.31
C THR A 84 28.94 4.83 -8.94
N ARG A 85 27.82 5.57 -8.89
CA ARG A 85 27.11 5.89 -7.65
C ARG A 85 26.54 4.64 -7.01
N TYR A 86 25.94 3.74 -7.78
CA TYR A 86 25.36 2.50 -7.24
C TYR A 86 26.40 1.60 -6.59
N ILE A 87 27.61 1.53 -7.15
CA ILE A 87 28.74 0.76 -6.59
C ILE A 87 29.15 1.32 -5.23
N ARG A 88 29.13 2.65 -5.06
CA ARG A 88 29.51 3.30 -3.80
C ARG A 88 28.37 3.29 -2.78
N GLN A 89 27.14 3.44 -3.23
CA GLN A 89 25.95 3.58 -2.40
C GLN A 89 24.76 2.86 -3.07
N PRO A 90 24.46 1.61 -2.64
CA PRO A 90 23.34 0.87 -3.21
C PRO A 90 21.97 1.49 -2.85
N THR A 91 21.93 2.35 -1.84
CA THR A 91 20.72 3.07 -1.41
C THR A 91 20.24 4.13 -2.40
N CYS A 92 21.02 4.48 -3.43
CA CYS A 92 20.62 5.47 -4.44
C CYS A 92 19.34 5.07 -5.21
N VAL A 93 19.03 3.76 -5.28
CA VAL A 93 17.78 3.27 -5.86
C VAL A 93 16.55 3.85 -5.15
N ARG A 94 16.68 4.15 -3.85
CA ARG A 94 15.57 4.66 -3.02
C ARG A 94 15.01 5.97 -3.53
N GLU A 95 15.83 6.82 -4.14
CA GLU A 95 15.36 8.10 -4.69
C GLU A 95 14.28 7.87 -5.74
N ILE A 96 14.47 6.86 -6.61
CA ILE A 96 13.51 6.50 -7.65
C ILE A 96 12.34 5.72 -7.05
N THR A 97 12.59 4.76 -6.17
CA THR A 97 11.50 3.95 -5.59
C THR A 97 10.63 4.74 -4.62
N ASN A 98 11.11 5.84 -4.05
CA ASN A 98 10.30 6.75 -3.26
C ASN A 98 9.22 7.44 -4.11
N GLU A 99 9.52 7.78 -5.38
CA GLU A 99 8.52 8.31 -6.32
C GLU A 99 7.35 7.30 -6.48
N PHE A 100 7.66 6.01 -6.58
CA PHE A 100 6.67 4.93 -6.67
C PHE A 100 5.82 4.79 -5.39
N VAL A 101 6.46 4.85 -4.22
CA VAL A 101 5.74 4.77 -2.93
C VAL A 101 4.78 5.96 -2.79
N VAL A 102 5.22 7.17 -3.13
CA VAL A 102 4.37 8.38 -3.10
C VAL A 102 3.17 8.21 -4.02
N GLU A 103 3.37 7.75 -5.26
CA GLU A 103 2.28 7.50 -6.22
C GLU A 103 1.22 6.53 -5.68
N ILE A 104 1.66 5.45 -5.02
CA ILE A 104 0.76 4.46 -4.43
C ILE A 104 0.03 5.03 -3.22
N VAL A 105 0.74 5.70 -2.32
CA VAL A 105 0.15 6.31 -1.12
C VAL A 105 -0.87 7.37 -1.51
N ASP A 106 -0.57 8.24 -2.46
CA ASP A 106 -1.51 9.25 -2.96
C ASP A 106 -2.77 8.60 -3.52
N SER A 107 -2.63 7.48 -4.24
CA SER A 107 -3.76 6.74 -4.78
C SER A 107 -4.61 6.07 -3.71
N VAL A 108 -3.97 5.54 -2.67
CA VAL A 108 -4.67 4.97 -1.50
C VAL A 108 -5.40 6.08 -0.73
N LEU A 109 -4.77 7.23 -0.53
CA LEU A 109 -5.40 8.38 0.12
C LEU A 109 -6.60 8.90 -0.66
N GLU A 110 -6.52 8.93 -1.99
CA GLU A 110 -7.62 9.36 -2.84
C GLU A 110 -8.82 8.39 -2.75
N ARG A 111 -8.56 7.08 -2.74
CA ARG A 111 -9.61 6.07 -2.53
C ARG A 111 -10.21 6.08 -1.14
N TYR A 112 -9.41 6.37 -0.13
CA TYR A 112 -9.91 6.59 1.22
C TYR A 112 -10.85 7.81 1.25
N ARG A 113 -10.52 8.92 0.58
CA ARG A 113 -11.42 10.08 0.44
C ARG A 113 -12.72 9.74 -0.28
N GLN A 114 -12.66 8.83 -1.25
CA GLN A 114 -13.82 8.35 -2.01
C GLN A 114 -14.66 7.34 -1.21
N GLY A 115 -14.19 6.89 -0.03
CA GLY A 115 -14.89 5.93 0.83
C GLY A 115 -14.80 4.48 0.36
N GLU A 116 -13.90 4.17 -0.58
CA GLU A 116 -13.71 2.80 -1.10
C GLU A 116 -12.84 1.94 -0.17
N ILE A 117 -12.03 2.57 0.68
CA ILE A 117 -11.13 1.88 1.62
C ILE A 117 -11.70 2.05 3.03
N ASP A 118 -12.26 0.96 3.56
CA ASP A 118 -12.71 0.88 4.93
C ASP A 118 -11.49 0.62 5.82
N SER A 119 -10.94 1.67 6.45
CA SER A 119 -9.73 1.57 7.28
C SER A 119 -9.97 0.85 8.60
N GLY A 120 -11.20 0.38 8.87
CA GLY A 120 -11.59 -0.19 10.16
C GLY A 120 -11.55 0.85 11.29
N GLU A 121 -11.35 2.14 10.98
CA GLU A 121 -11.48 3.21 11.96
C GLU A 121 -12.92 3.25 12.44
N ARG A 122 -13.13 2.94 13.73
CA ARG A 122 -14.38 3.23 14.41
C ARG A 122 -14.70 4.69 14.11
N ALA A 123 -15.80 4.95 13.40
CA ALA A 123 -16.30 6.28 13.16
C ALA A 123 -16.50 6.97 14.52
N ILE A 124 -15.50 7.75 14.95
CA ILE A 124 -15.64 8.63 16.11
C ILE A 124 -16.50 9.77 15.56
N HIS A 125 -17.81 9.62 15.68
CA HIS A 125 -18.75 10.69 15.45
C HIS A 125 -18.34 11.85 16.34
N ARG A 126 -17.67 12.84 15.74
CA ARG A 126 -17.33 14.07 16.42
C ARG A 126 -18.61 14.88 16.51
N ILE A 127 -19.32 14.66 17.59
CA ILE A 127 -20.50 15.43 17.97
C ILE A 127 -20.06 16.90 18.08
N GLN A 128 -20.42 17.72 17.10
CA GLN A 128 -20.30 19.17 17.19
C GLN A 128 -21.67 19.74 17.54
N TRP A 129 -21.70 20.51 18.63
CA TRP A 129 -22.83 21.32 19.04
C TRP A 129 -23.07 22.46 18.03
N PRO A 130 -24.32 22.82 17.69
CA PRO A 130 -25.58 22.36 18.28
C PRO A 130 -26.15 21.13 17.55
N TYR A 131 -26.73 20.20 18.32
CA TYR A 131 -27.38 19.00 17.79
C TYR A 131 -28.57 19.39 16.92
N ASP A 132 -28.62 18.90 15.68
CA ASP A 132 -29.89 18.79 14.97
C ASP A 132 -30.81 17.93 15.84
N GLU A 133 -32.05 18.37 16.05
CA GLU A 133 -33.07 17.71 16.88
C GLU A 133 -33.38 16.32 16.31
N ILE A 134 -32.57 15.33 16.70
CA ILE A 134 -32.92 13.92 16.58
C ILE A 134 -34.08 13.75 17.56
N GLU A 135 -35.30 13.66 17.02
CA GLU A 135 -36.53 13.34 17.73
C GLU A 135 -36.27 12.08 18.57
N PHE A 136 -36.03 12.28 19.87
CA PHE A 136 -35.67 11.22 20.79
C PHE A 136 -36.89 10.28 20.90
N PRO A 137 -36.76 8.98 20.62
CA PRO A 137 -37.90 8.07 20.45
C PRO A 137 -38.65 7.74 21.73
N TYR A 138 -38.26 8.32 22.87
CA TYR A 138 -39.04 8.27 24.09
C TYR A 138 -39.89 9.53 24.16
N ARG A 139 -41.17 9.42 23.77
CA ARG A 139 -42.18 10.32 24.33
C ARG A 139 -42.18 10.08 25.83
N ASP A 140 -42.00 11.14 26.59
CA ASP A 140 -42.16 11.16 28.04
C ASP A 140 -43.65 10.93 28.35
N ASP A 141 -44.11 9.69 28.23
CA ASP A 141 -45.40 9.23 28.74
C ASP A 141 -45.25 8.92 30.24
N SER A 142 -44.95 9.97 31.01
CA SER A 142 -45.17 10.05 32.47
C SER A 142 -45.75 11.44 32.72
N ASP A 143 -47.02 11.62 33.06
CA ASP A 143 -47.69 11.01 34.19
C ASP A 143 -49.18 10.74 33.90
N HIS A 144 -49.58 9.47 34.07
CA HIS A 144 -50.97 9.06 34.20
C HIS A 144 -51.16 8.42 35.59
N ASP A 145 -51.89 9.17 36.42
CA ASP A 145 -52.78 8.81 37.53
C ASP A 145 -52.29 8.31 38.91
N ASP A 146 -53.00 8.87 39.90
CA ASP A 146 -53.38 8.43 41.26
C ASP A 146 -52.37 8.55 42.43
N ASP A 147 -52.49 9.62 43.24
CA ASP A 147 -53.28 9.70 44.50
C ASP A 147 -53.26 11.14 45.10
#